data_AF-A0A667YS19-F1
#
_entry.id   AF-A0A667YS19-F1
#
_cell.length_a   1.000
_cell.length_b   1.000
_cell.length_c   1.000
_cell.angle_alpha   90.00
_cell.angle_beta   90.00
_cell.angle_gamma   90.00
#
_symmetry.space_group_name_H-M   'P 1'
#
loop_
_entity.id
_entity.type
_entity.pdbx_description
1 polymer ?
#
loop_
_entity_poly.entity_id
_entity_poly.type
_entity_poly.pdbx_seq_one_letter_code
_entity_poly.pdbx_strand_id
1 'polypeptide(L)' 'MVSCGNLLKSVLVAVVLVTLAGSGSAQIKPSSCCKEVSDKEITEPIIGYELQRDNPPCIKAVM' A
#
# COMPACT_ATOMS: atom_id res chain seq x y z
N MET A 1 -25.29 -7.19 35.39
CA MET A 1 -24.42 -6.02 35.68
C MET A 1 -23.20 -6.11 34.79
N VAL A 2 -23.00 -5.14 33.90
CA VAL A 2 -21.74 -5.06 33.14
C VAL A 2 -20.73 -4.36 34.04
N SER A 3 -19.68 -5.07 34.47
CA SER A 3 -18.62 -4.50 35.27
C SER A 3 -17.79 -3.51 34.44
N CYS A 4 -17.31 -2.44 35.07
CA CYS A 4 -16.43 -1.44 34.45
C CYS A 4 -15.22 -2.10 33.75
N GLY A 5 -14.68 -3.19 34.31
CA GLY A 5 -13.59 -3.96 33.69
C GLY A 5 -13.97 -4.61 32.35
N ASN A 6 -15.23 -5.01 32.17
CA ASN A 6 -15.71 -5.57 30.90
C ASN A 6 -15.92 -4.48 29.84
N LEU A 7 -16.27 -3.25 30.26
CA LEU A 7 -16.37 -2.09 29.37
C LEU A 7 -15.00 -1.69 28.83
N LEU A 8 -13.99 -1.60 29.71
CA LEU A 8 -12.63 -1.24 29.31
C LEU A 8 -12.02 -2.26 28.34
N LYS A 9 -12.25 -3.56 28.57
CA LYS A 9 -11.84 -4.63 27.64
C LYS A 9 -12.52 -4.49 26.27
N SER A 10 -13.82 -4.20 26.26
CA SER A 10 -14.58 -4.01 25.01
C SER A 10 -14.08 -2.80 24.21
N VAL A 11 -13.81 -1.67 24.88
CA VAL A 11 -13.25 -0.48 24.25
C VAL A 11 -11.86 -0.74 23.67
N LEU A 12 -11.01 -1.45 24.41
CA LEU A 12 -9.67 -1.80 23.92
C LEU A 12 -9.75 -2.66 22.64
N VAL A 13 -10.63 -3.67 22.63
CA VAL A 13 -10.84 -4.52 21.45
C VAL A 13 -11.37 -3.68 20.27
N ALA A 14 -12.31 -2.78 20.50
CA ALA A 14 -12.84 -1.90 19.46
C ALA A 14 -11.74 -0.98 18.88
N VAL A 15 -10.88 -0.39 19.72
CA VAL A 15 -9.76 0.44 19.28
C VAL A 15 -8.76 -0.36 18.44
N VAL A 16 -8.40 -1.57 18.87
CA VAL A 16 -7.48 -2.46 18.11
C VAL A 16 -8.06 -2.85 16.75
N LEU A 17 -9.36 -3.14 16.67
CA LEU A 17 -10.02 -3.45 15.40
C LEU A 17 -10.05 -2.25 14.45
N VAL A 18 -10.29 -1.04 14.96
CA VAL A 18 -10.29 0.19 14.16
C VAL A 18 -8.89 0.52 13.65
N THR A 19 -7.85 0.38 14.48
CA THR A 19 -6.47 0.65 14.05
C THR A 19 -6.00 -0.36 13.00
N LEU A 20 -6.40 -1.63 13.11
CA LEU A 20 -6.04 -2.67 12.14
C LEU A 20 -6.78 -2.48 10.80
N ALA A 21 -8.05 -2.04 10.83
CA ALA A 21 -8.80 -1.74 9.61
C ALA A 21 -8.30 -0.45 8.89
N GLY A 22 -7.87 0.55 9.65
CA GLY A 22 -7.33 1.80 9.11
C GLY A 22 -5.90 1.71 8.57
N SER A 23 -5.16 0.65 8.93
CA SER A 23 -3.83 0.33 8.39
C SER A 23 -3.88 -0.58 7.17
N GLY A 24 -5.05 -0.63 6.51
CA GLY A 24 -5.16 -1.05 5.13
C GLY A 24 -4.23 -0.18 4.31
N SER A 25 -3.06 -0.75 3.96
CA SER A 25 -2.12 -0.22 2.99
C SER A 25 -2.93 0.51 1.93
N ALA A 26 -2.74 1.83 1.83
CA ALA A 26 -3.17 2.55 0.66
C ALA A 26 -2.51 1.79 -0.49
N GLN A 27 -3.24 0.86 -1.10
CA GLN A 27 -2.85 0.23 -2.33
C GLN A 27 -2.79 1.42 -3.26
N ILE A 28 -1.57 1.95 -3.41
CA ILE A 28 -1.23 2.91 -4.43
C ILE A 28 -1.64 2.16 -5.67
N LYS A 29 -2.85 2.46 -6.15
CA LYS A 29 -3.38 1.80 -7.33
C LYS A 29 -2.32 2.13 -8.37
N PRO A 30 -1.56 1.14 -8.86
CA PRO A 30 -0.52 1.44 -9.81
C PRO A 30 -1.22 2.20 -10.94
N SER A 31 -0.69 3.37 -11.27
CA SER A 31 -1.16 4.10 -12.42
C SER A 31 -1.20 3.13 -13.59
N SER A 32 -2.20 3.26 -14.48
CA SER A 32 -2.34 2.35 -15.61
C SER A 32 -1.10 2.26 -16.51
N CYS A 33 -0.17 3.22 -16.38
CA CYS A 33 1.16 3.21 -16.97
C CYS A 33 2.12 4.14 -16.22
N CYS A 34 3.42 4.00 -16.46
CA CYS A 34 4.46 4.94 -16.02
C CYS A 34 4.45 6.24 -16.83
N LYS A 35 4.62 7.37 -16.13
CA LYS A 35 4.76 8.72 -16.72
C LYS A 35 6.12 9.35 -16.45
N GLU A 36 6.86 8.78 -15.51
CA GLU A 36 8.19 9.22 -15.05
C GLU A 36 9.04 7.97 -14.78
N VAL A 37 10.36 8.13 -14.82
CA VAL A 37 11.33 7.08 -14.49
C VAL A 37 12.14 7.51 -13.27
N SER A 38 12.55 6.54 -12.44
CA SER A 38 13.44 6.81 -11.31
C SER A 38 14.89 6.49 -11.72
N ASP A 39 15.81 7.34 -11.26
CA ASP A 39 17.26 7.14 -11.31
C ASP A 39 17.82 6.44 -10.07
N LYS A 40 16.95 6.06 -9.11
CA LYS A 40 17.35 5.35 -7.90
C LYS A 40 17.91 3.97 -8.24
N GLU A 41 19.05 3.66 -7.63
CA GLU A 41 19.63 2.33 -7.68
C GLU A 41 18.77 1.35 -6.88
N ILE A 42 18.45 0.21 -7.50
CA ILE A 42 17.77 -0.91 -6.84
C ILE A 42 18.87 -1.83 -6.28
N THR A 43 18.96 -1.91 -4.96
CA THR A 43 19.95 -2.75 -4.27
C THR A 43 19.46 -4.18 -4.06
N GLU A 44 18.15 -4.40 -4.13
CA GLU A 44 17.52 -5.70 -3.97
C GLU A 44 17.50 -6.50 -5.28
N PRO A 45 17.45 -7.84 -5.22
CA PRO A 45 17.31 -8.66 -6.41
C PRO A 45 16.00 -8.39 -7.16
N ILE A 46 16.10 -8.10 -8.47
CA ILE A 46 14.96 -7.98 -9.36
C ILE A 46 14.46 -9.39 -9.73
N ILE A 47 13.29 -9.76 -9.23
CA ILE A 47 12.68 -11.08 -9.46
C ILE A 47 11.86 -11.17 -10.77
N GLY A 48 11.58 -10.03 -11.41
CA GLY A 48 10.80 -9.92 -12.62
C GLY A 48 10.71 -8.47 -13.08
N TYR A 49 10.29 -8.27 -14.33
CA TYR A 49 10.08 -6.92 -14.89
C TYR A 49 9.03 -6.93 -16.00
N GLU A 50 8.44 -5.77 -16.26
CA GLU A 50 7.54 -5.51 -17.39
C GLU A 50 8.08 -4.36 -18.24
N LEU A 51 8.10 -4.55 -19.57
CA LEU A 51 8.50 -3.51 -20.51
C LEU A 51 7.29 -2.69 -20.95
N GLN A 52 7.33 -1.40 -20.69
CA GLN A 52 6.32 -0.45 -21.18
C GLN A 52 6.82 0.25 -22.44
N ARG A 53 6.00 0.22 -23.50
CA ARG A 53 6.24 1.02 -24.72
C ARG A 53 5.71 2.44 -24.55
N ASP A 54 6.33 3.38 -25.26
CA ASP A 54 5.82 4.76 -25.36
C ASP A 54 4.41 4.79 -25.94
N ASN A 55 3.49 5.44 -25.23
CA ASN A 55 2.12 5.72 -25.68
C ASN A 55 1.54 6.88 -24.86
N PRO A 56 1.64 8.13 -25.31
CA PRO A 56 1.27 9.31 -24.52
C PRO A 56 -0.11 9.17 -23.86
N PRO A 57 -0.21 9.45 -22.54
CA PRO A 57 0.78 10.11 -21.68
C PRO A 57 1.86 9.18 -21.09
N CYS A 58 1.86 7.90 -21.46
CA CYS A 58 2.82 6.90 -20.97
C CYS A 58 4.15 7.02 -21.70
N ILE A 59 5.24 6.91 -20.94
CA ILE A 59 6.61 6.94 -21.47
C ILE A 59 7.21 5.54 -21.50
N LYS A 60 8.32 5.36 -22.19
CA LYS A 60 9.14 4.14 -22.13
C LYS A 60 9.62 3.90 -20.70
N ALA A 61 9.33 2.72 -20.16
CA ALA A 61 9.70 2.38 -18.79
C ALA A 61 9.91 0.86 -18.61
N VAL A 62 10.53 0.52 -17.48
CA VAL A 62 10.62 -0.83 -16.95
C VAL A 62 9.99 -0.80 -15.55
N MET A 63 9.04 -1.69 -15.29
CA MET A 63 8.34 -1.85 -14.00
C MET A 63 8.72 -3.15 -13.33
#